data_AF-A0A813IHL8-F1
#
_entry.id   AF-A0A813IHL8-F1
#
_cell.length_a   1.000
_cell.length_b   1.000
_cell.length_c   1.000
_cell.angle_alpha   90.00
_cell.angle_beta   90.00
_cell.angle_gamma   90.00
#
_symmetry.space_group_name_H-M   'P 1'
#
loop_
_entity.id
_entity.type
_entity.pdbx_description
1 polymer ?
#
loop_
_entity_poly.entity_id
_entity_poly.type
_entity_poly.pdbx_seq_one_letter_code
_entity_poly.pdbx_strand_id
1 'polypeptide(L)'
;MNRDLTNQIIPSMAQDQKRCIPPHVADAITAHVGDNDLMTRPELRTRAMEARKGHDKLWAPFFEEVLKPLADRGDMKASLRANEVRRHFQDVSDLCLLDLCKRREVAIKTTGSGLHQVWEFSW
;
A
#
# COMPACT_ATOMS: atom_id res chain seq x y z
N MET A 1 5.05 -5.58 19.55
CA MET A 1 6.38 -5.33 20.17
C MET A 1 6.62 -3.83 20.10
N ASN A 2 6.88 -3.18 21.25
CA ASN A 2 6.79 -1.73 21.42
C ASN A 2 8.19 -1.10 21.36
N ARG A 3 8.43 -0.13 20.46
CA ARG A 3 9.75 0.49 20.19
C ARG A 3 10.38 1.08 21.46
N ASP A 4 9.58 1.59 22.38
CA ASP A 4 10.05 2.12 23.66
C ASP A 4 10.63 1.04 24.57
N LEU A 5 10.04 -0.15 24.58
CA LEU A 5 10.60 -1.29 25.30
C LEU A 5 11.90 -1.74 24.64
N THR A 6 11.96 -1.85 23.31
CA THR A 6 13.18 -2.28 22.61
C THR A 6 14.32 -1.25 22.75
N ASN A 7 14.02 0.05 22.68
CA ASN A 7 14.99 1.14 22.88
C ASN A 7 15.48 1.28 24.33
N GLN A 8 14.72 0.78 25.31
CA GLN A 8 15.16 0.71 26.71
C GLN A 8 15.92 -0.59 27.00
N ILE A 9 15.50 -1.69 26.38
CA ILE A 9 16.11 -3.01 26.57
C ILE A 9 17.47 -3.11 25.87
N ILE A 10 17.64 -2.55 24.66
CA ILE A 10 18.92 -2.65 23.94
C ILE A 10 20.08 -1.98 24.70
N PRO A 11 19.96 -0.75 25.23
CA PRO A 11 21.01 -0.14 26.06
C PRO A 11 21.24 -0.89 27.37
N SER A 12 20.17 -1.44 27.97
CA SER A 12 20.25 -2.26 29.19
C SER A 12 21.01 -3.57 28.94
N MET A 13 20.69 -4.30 27.87
CA MET A 13 21.39 -5.52 27.47
C MET A 13 22.82 -5.23 26.98
N ALA A 14 23.05 -4.10 26.31
CA ALA A 14 24.37 -3.66 25.89
C ALA A 14 25.26 -3.29 27.10
N GLN A 15 24.67 -2.71 28.17
CA GLN A 15 25.38 -2.46 29.43
C GLN A 15 25.77 -3.76 30.13
N ASP A 16 24.91 -4.78 30.13
CA ASP A 16 25.22 -6.10 30.68
C ASP A 16 26.29 -6.84 29.84
N GLN A 17 26.38 -6.57 28.53
CA GLN A 17 27.37 -7.14 27.62
C GLN A 17 28.71 -6.39 27.56
N LYS A 18 28.86 -5.24 28.24
CA LYS A 18 30.08 -4.41 28.25
C LYS A 18 31.35 -5.12 28.71
N ARG A 19 31.27 -6.37 29.19
CA ARG A 19 32.45 -7.17 29.56
C ARG A 19 33.08 -7.96 28.40
N CYS A 20 32.49 -8.04 27.20
CA CYS A 20 33.00 -8.96 26.16
C CYS A 20 32.96 -8.49 24.71
N ILE A 21 32.53 -7.27 24.37
CA ILE A 21 32.48 -6.83 22.96
C ILE A 21 33.46 -5.68 22.73
N PRO A 22 34.46 -5.84 21.83
CA PRO A 22 35.36 -4.77 21.45
C PRO A 22 34.59 -3.57 20.84
N PRO A 23 34.99 -2.32 21.14
CA PRO A 23 34.25 -1.12 20.74
C PRO A 23 33.92 -1.03 19.24
N HIS A 24 34.86 -1.41 18.37
CA HIS A 24 34.70 -1.38 16.92
C HIS A 24 33.60 -2.32 16.39
N VAL A 25 33.30 -3.41 17.10
CA VAL A 25 32.25 -4.36 16.74
C VAL A 25 30.88 -3.81 17.16
N ALA A 26 30.81 -3.16 18.32
CA ALA A 26 29.59 -2.51 18.78
C ALA A 26 29.17 -1.37 17.84
N ASP A 27 30.13 -0.58 17.35
CA ASP A 27 29.87 0.51 16.39
C ASP A 27 29.37 -0.04 15.05
N ALA A 28 29.97 -1.11 14.54
CA ALA A 28 29.56 -1.76 13.30
C ALA A 28 28.14 -2.36 13.39
N ILE A 29 27.80 -2.99 14.51
CA ILE A 29 26.46 -3.55 14.75
C ILE A 29 25.44 -2.41 14.88
N THR A 30 25.77 -1.35 15.61
CA THR A 30 24.87 -0.19 15.80
C THR A 30 24.61 0.51 14.46
N ALA A 31 25.63 0.68 13.62
CA ALA A 31 25.47 1.22 12.27
C ALA A 31 24.57 0.33 11.40
N HIS A 32 24.81 -0.99 11.40
CA HIS A 32 24.04 -1.93 10.59
C HIS A 32 22.57 -2.09 11.02
N VAL A 33 22.29 -1.97 12.33
CA VAL A 33 20.92 -1.99 12.89
C VAL A 33 20.23 -0.64 12.70
N GLY A 34 20.95 0.48 12.79
CA GLY A 34 20.42 1.82 12.50
C GLY A 34 19.97 1.99 11.05
N ASP A 35 20.69 1.37 10.10
CA ASP A 35 20.33 1.37 8.67
C ASP A 35 19.13 0.45 8.35
N ASN A 36 18.79 -0.49 9.24
CA ASN A 36 17.67 -1.43 9.10
C ASN A 36 16.42 -1.03 9.92
N ASP A 37 16.30 0.25 10.31
CA ASP A 37 15.16 0.75 11.07
C ASP A 37 13.88 0.66 10.21
N LEU A 38 13.07 -0.38 10.44
CA LEU A 38 11.77 -0.51 9.79
C LEU A 38 10.90 0.69 10.17
N MET A 39 10.39 1.41 9.17
CA MET A 39 9.57 2.63 9.34
C MET A 39 8.51 2.48 10.43
N THR A 40 8.32 3.53 11.23
CA THR A 40 7.32 3.51 12.31
C THR A 40 5.89 3.52 11.79
N ARG A 41 4.93 3.09 12.63
CA ARG A 41 3.49 3.16 12.33
C ARG A 41 3.02 4.54 11.83
N PRO A 42 3.45 5.68 12.41
CA PRO A 42 3.10 7.01 11.91
C PRO A 42 3.69 7.31 10.52
N GLU A 43 4.95 6.97 10.26
CA GLU A 43 5.60 7.22 8.96
C GLU A 43 5.02 6.34 7.85
N LEU A 44 4.74 5.06 8.17
CA LEU A 44 3.98 4.16 7.30
C LEU A 44 2.56 4.69 7.04
N ARG A 45 1.93 5.29 8.06
CA ARG A 45 0.60 5.91 7.90
C ARG A 45 0.66 7.15 7.03
N THR A 46 1.69 7.99 7.17
CA THR A 46 1.89 9.18 6.31
C THR A 46 2.15 8.76 4.87
N ARG A 47 3.09 7.83 4.62
CA ARG A 47 3.34 7.32 3.27
C ARG A 47 2.12 6.59 2.69
N ALA A 48 1.38 5.83 3.49
CA ALA A 48 0.13 5.23 3.04
C ALA A 48 -0.93 6.29 2.73
N MET A 49 -1.00 7.39 3.48
CA MET A 49 -1.89 8.52 3.16
C MET A 49 -1.47 9.27 1.90
N GLU A 50 -0.17 9.47 1.67
CA GLU A 50 0.36 10.08 0.45
C GLU A 50 0.12 9.20 -0.77
N ALA A 51 0.39 7.90 -0.66
CA ALA A 51 0.06 6.92 -1.69
C ALA A 51 -1.46 6.93 -1.99
N ARG A 52 -2.31 6.96 -0.95
CA ARG A 52 -3.77 7.08 -1.12
C ARG A 52 -4.18 8.36 -1.85
N LYS A 53 -3.60 9.51 -1.51
CA LYS A 53 -3.86 10.77 -2.23
C LYS A 53 -3.41 10.69 -3.69
N GLY A 54 -2.31 9.98 -3.97
CA GLY A 54 -1.86 9.68 -5.32
C GLY A 54 -2.87 8.80 -6.08
N HIS A 55 -3.42 7.77 -5.43
CA HIS A 55 -4.40 6.87 -6.03
C HIS A 55 -5.74 7.55 -6.34
N ASP A 56 -6.19 8.50 -5.52
CA ASP A 56 -7.39 9.31 -5.82
C ASP A 56 -7.24 10.10 -7.13
N LYS A 57 -6.02 10.53 -7.48
CA LYS A 57 -5.76 11.21 -8.76
C LYS A 57 -5.87 10.28 -9.96
N LEU A 58 -5.62 8.98 -9.78
CA LEU A 58 -5.76 7.97 -10.83
C LEU A 58 -7.23 7.63 -11.13
N TRP A 59 -8.14 7.94 -10.21
CA TRP A 59 -9.57 7.70 -10.42
C TRP A 59 -10.19 8.63 -11.46
N ALA A 60 -9.81 9.91 -11.46
CA ALA A 60 -10.38 10.91 -12.37
C ALA A 60 -10.29 10.51 -13.86
N PRO A 61 -9.11 10.11 -14.40
CA PRO A 61 -9.03 9.67 -15.79
C PRO A 61 -9.82 8.39 -16.04
N PHE A 62 -9.82 7.42 -15.11
CA PHE A 62 -10.62 6.21 -15.25
C PHE A 62 -12.13 6.51 -15.33
N PHE A 63 -12.62 7.42 -14.50
CA PHE A 63 -14.01 7.84 -14.53
C PHE A 63 -14.37 8.53 -15.85
N GLU A 64 -13.58 9.52 -16.28
CA GLU A 64 -13.85 10.28 -17.50
C GLU A 64 -13.72 9.46 -18.79
N GLU A 65 -12.75 8.55 -18.86
CA GLU A 65 -12.49 7.77 -20.08
C GLU A 65 -13.34 6.50 -20.18
N VAL A 66 -13.73 5.91 -19.06
CA VAL A 66 -14.38 4.59 -19.04
C VAL A 66 -15.79 4.63 -18.47
N LEU A 67 -15.96 5.09 -17.23
CA LEU A 67 -17.25 4.99 -16.54
C LEU A 67 -18.27 6.01 -17.06
N LYS A 68 -17.87 7.26 -17.26
CA LYS A 68 -18.74 8.35 -17.70
C LYS A 68 -19.32 8.10 -19.10
N PRO A 69 -18.55 7.68 -20.12
CA PRO A 69 -19.13 7.37 -21.43
C PRO A 69 -20.11 6.19 -21.40
N LEU A 70 -20.00 5.28 -20.44
CA LEU A 70 -20.96 4.18 -20.24
C LEU A 70 -22.21 4.68 -19.54
N ALA A 71 -22.06 5.49 -18.49
CA ALA A 71 -23.17 6.13 -17.80
C ALA A 71 -23.99 7.04 -18.73
N ASP A 72 -23.33 7.82 -19.60
CA ASP A 72 -23.96 8.70 -20.59
C ASP A 72 -24.77 7.90 -21.64
N ARG A 73 -24.41 6.63 -21.85
CA ARG A 73 -25.15 5.69 -22.71
C ARG A 73 -26.29 4.97 -21.98
N GLY A 74 -26.45 5.19 -20.68
CA GLY A 74 -27.44 4.56 -19.84
C GLY A 74 -27.01 3.21 -19.26
N ASP A 75 -25.76 2.81 -19.42
CA ASP A 75 -25.23 1.59 -18.80
C ASP A 75 -24.97 1.85 -17.31
N MET A 76 -25.40 0.92 -16.45
CA MET A 76 -25.13 0.96 -15.01
C MET A 76 -23.93 0.11 -14.60
N LYS A 77 -23.25 -0.50 -15.58
CA LYS A 77 -22.18 -1.46 -15.36
C LYS A 77 -21.09 -1.35 -16.41
N ALA A 78 -19.85 -1.54 -15.98
CA ALA A 78 -18.69 -1.68 -16.84
C ALA A 78 -18.01 -3.03 -16.57
N SER A 79 -17.80 -3.83 -17.62
CA SER A 79 -17.03 -5.08 -17.53
C SER A 79 -15.71 -4.91 -18.26
N LEU A 80 -14.61 -4.94 -17.50
CA LEU A 80 -13.26 -4.73 -18.02
C LEU A 80 -12.39 -5.93 -17.71
N ARG A 81 -11.49 -6.29 -18.62
CA ARG A 81 -10.48 -7.32 -18.33
C ARG A 81 -9.46 -6.76 -17.34
N ALA A 82 -8.87 -7.62 -16.51
CA ALA A 82 -7.84 -7.20 -15.56
C ALA A 82 -6.72 -6.40 -16.21
N ASN A 83 -6.29 -6.77 -17.43
CA ASN A 83 -5.27 -6.02 -18.17
C ASN A 83 -5.68 -4.59 -18.52
N GLU A 84 -6.97 -4.32 -18.75
CA GLU A 84 -7.48 -2.98 -19.06
C GLU A 84 -7.53 -2.13 -17.79
N VAL A 85 -8.02 -2.71 -16.68
CA VAL A 85 -8.01 -2.06 -15.37
C VAL A 85 -6.57 -1.69 -14.97
N ARG A 86 -5.62 -2.61 -15.18
CA ARG A 86 -4.19 -2.39 -14.88
C ARG A 86 -3.54 -1.29 -15.71
N ARG A 87 -4.08 -0.92 -16.88
CA ARG A 87 -3.58 0.21 -17.66
C ARG A 87 -3.86 1.55 -16.97
N HIS A 88 -5.02 1.68 -16.33
CA HIS A 88 -5.41 2.90 -15.60
C HIS A 88 -4.84 2.93 -14.19
N PHE A 89 -4.65 1.76 -13.57
CA PHE A 89 -4.16 1.62 -12.20
C PHE A 89 -2.81 0.88 -12.17
N GLN A 90 -1.83 1.41 -12.90
CA GLN A 90 -0.45 0.91 -12.85
C GLN A 90 0.09 1.07 -11.42
N ASP A 91 0.72 0.01 -10.90
CA ASP A 91 1.30 -0.07 -9.55
C ASP A 91 0.30 0.01 -8.36
N VAL A 92 -1.01 0.06 -8.64
CA VAL A 92 -2.02 -0.01 -7.58
C VAL A 92 -2.33 -1.47 -7.27
N SER A 93 -2.22 -1.86 -6.00
CA SER A 93 -2.64 -3.20 -5.57
C SER A 93 -4.16 -3.38 -5.70
N ASP A 94 -4.61 -4.62 -5.94
CA ASP A 94 -6.06 -4.90 -6.06
C ASP A 94 -6.82 -4.50 -4.78
N LEU A 95 -6.20 -4.65 -3.60
CA LEU A 95 -6.77 -4.20 -2.33
C LEU A 95 -6.96 -2.68 -2.28
N CYS A 96 -6.00 -1.91 -2.80
CA CYS A 96 -6.13 -0.46 -2.88
C CYS A 96 -7.23 -0.05 -3.87
N LEU A 97 -7.36 -0.76 -4.98
CA LEU A 97 -8.42 -0.49 -5.95
C LEU A 97 -9.81 -0.79 -5.38
N LEU A 98 -9.96 -1.89 -4.64
CA LEU A 98 -11.19 -2.22 -3.92
C LEU A 98 -11.57 -1.13 -2.88
N ASP A 99 -10.60 -0.65 -2.09
CA ASP A 99 -10.82 0.45 -1.13
C ASP A 99 -11.24 1.74 -1.86
N LEU A 100 -10.62 2.01 -3.01
CA LEU A 100 -10.89 3.20 -3.80
C LEU A 100 -12.32 3.18 -4.39
N CYS A 101 -12.75 2.08 -4.98
CA CYS A 101 -14.10 1.94 -5.51
C CYS A 101 -15.16 1.95 -4.40
N LYS A 102 -14.88 1.34 -3.24
CA LYS A 102 -15.79 1.39 -2.07
C LYS A 102 -16.05 2.83 -1.62
N ARG A 103 -15.04 3.71 -1.64
CA ARG A 103 -15.20 5.13 -1.28
C ARG A 103 -16.01 5.94 -2.29
N ARG A 104 -16.04 5.48 -3.54
CA ARG A 104 -16.78 6.09 -4.64
C ARG A 104 -18.15 5.46 -4.84
N GLU A 105 -18.57 4.61 -3.90
CA GLU A 105 -19.84 3.88 -3.94
C GLU A 105 -20.00 2.99 -5.18
N VAL A 106 -18.88 2.59 -5.80
CA VAL A 106 -18.86 1.68 -6.94
C VAL A 106 -18.72 0.25 -6.44
N ALA A 107 -19.71 -0.59 -6.72
CA ALA A 107 -19.66 -2.01 -6.43
C ALA A 107 -18.73 -2.72 -7.42
N ILE A 108 -17.85 -3.59 -6.91
CA ILE A 108 -16.98 -4.42 -7.75
C ILE A 108 -17.34 -5.89 -7.57
N LYS A 109 -17.39 -6.61 -8.69
CA LYS A 109 -17.32 -8.07 -8.71
C LYS A 109 -16.16 -8.49 -9.59
N THR A 110 -15.33 -9.41 -9.10
CA THR A 110 -14.33 -10.05 -9.94
C THR A 110 -14.78 -11.47 -10.27
N THR A 111 -14.66 -11.84 -11.54
CA THR A 111 -14.97 -13.19 -12.03
C THR A 111 -13.77 -13.76 -12.76
N GLY A 112 -13.56 -15.07 -12.64
CA GLY A 112 -12.37 -15.73 -13.19
C GLY A 112 -11.11 -15.59 -12.33
N SER A 113 -10.00 -16.15 -12.80
CA SER A 113 -8.71 -16.17 -12.10
C SER A 113 -7.54 -15.92 -13.05
N GLY A 114 -6.49 -15.26 -12.56
CA GLY A 114 -5.27 -14.99 -13.32
C GLY A 114 -5.51 -14.08 -14.54
N LEU A 115 -5.02 -14.49 -15.70
CA LEU A 115 -5.09 -13.71 -16.95
C LEU A 115 -6.52 -13.54 -17.50
N HIS A 116 -7.49 -14.34 -17.04
CA HIS A 116 -8.88 -14.28 -17.45
C HIS A 116 -9.78 -13.56 -16.45
N GLN A 117 -9.19 -12.89 -15.44
CA GLN A 117 -9.97 -12.15 -14.47
C GLN A 117 -10.67 -10.95 -15.15
N VAL A 118 -11.98 -10.85 -14.91
CA VAL A 118 -12.83 -9.75 -15.35
C VAL A 118 -13.31 -8.99 -14.13
N TRP A 119 -13.25 -7.68 -14.21
CA TRP A 119 -13.71 -6.73 -13.19
C TRP A 119 -15.01 -6.09 -13.68
N GLU A 120 -16.10 -6.38 -12.98
CA GLU A 120 -17.39 -5.72 -13.18
C GLU A 120 -17.52 -4.59 -12.15
N PHE A 121 -17.63 -3.36 -12.64
CA PHE A 121 -17.92 -2.16 -11.85
C PHE A 121 -19.41 -1.83 -12.02
N SER A 122 -20.11 -1.53 -10.95
CA SER A 122 -21.52 -1.09 -10.97
C SER A 122 -21.69 0.14 -10.09
N TRP A 123 -22.49 1.12 -10.53
CA TRP A 123 -22.71 2.39 -9.84
C TRP A 123 -24.21 2.73 -9.78
#